data_AF-A0A5J4R467-F1
#
_entry.id   AF-A0A5J4R467-F1
#
_cell.length_a   1.000
_cell.length_b   1.000
_cell.length_c   1.000
_cell.angle_alpha   90.00
_cell.angle_beta   90.00
_cell.angle_gamma   90.00
#
_symmetry.space_group_name_H-M   'P 1'
#
loop_
_entity.id
_entity.type
_entity.pdbx_description
1 polymer ?
#
loop_
_entity_poly.entity_id
_entity_poly.type
_entity_poly.pdbx_seq_one_letter_code
_entity_poly.pdbx_strand_id
1 'polypeptide(L)'
;MQAYGLQRGIEGSKAKHINTGKYYRELYVKNENLKEEIEDLQEQKEATREEVRHVYGMKDEARDKYLAMDEYVRRKDNELISIETKLQKAKQEYEPYRAQEELNLIHDLFPMMKEQLRIAALCQNIGFTIEAVKQLLKGITLSITSGKLYSSEHKQYFEVKDAQVKIEKEPDNPNKLRLAINEMNVLDWFRQKYKELQQRIKVNSFNVSKNKGLGL
;
A
#
# COMPACT_ATOMS: atom_id res chain seq x y z
N MET A 1 -30.71 46.43 95.81
CA MET A 1 -29.95 45.17 95.88
C MET A 1 -30.74 44.11 95.11
N GLN A 2 -30.55 43.73 93.84
CA GLN A 2 -29.42 43.86 92.91
C GLN A 2 -28.06 43.74 93.61
N ALA A 3 -27.66 42.50 93.89
CA ALA A 3 -26.29 42.18 94.27
C ALA A 3 -25.68 41.05 93.41
N TYR A 4 -26.49 40.22 92.71
CA TYR A 4 -25.96 39.05 91.99
C TYR A 4 -26.58 38.77 90.60
N GLY A 5 -27.34 39.70 90.00
CA GLY A 5 -27.84 39.53 88.61
C GLY A 5 -28.74 38.31 88.34
N LEU A 6 -29.25 37.64 89.38
CA LEU A 6 -30.05 36.42 89.24
C LEU A 6 -31.50 36.76 88.85
N GLN A 7 -31.88 36.43 87.62
CA GLN A 7 -33.28 36.43 87.16
C GLN A 7 -34.04 35.24 87.75
N ARG A 8 -35.29 35.45 88.20
CA ARG A 8 -36.18 34.36 88.63
C ARG A 8 -36.42 33.40 87.45
N GLY A 9 -36.32 32.10 87.73
CA GLY A 9 -36.50 31.05 86.73
C GLY A 9 -37.87 31.12 86.06
N ILE A 10 -37.89 30.88 84.75
CA ILE A 10 -39.08 30.86 83.89
C ILE A 10 -39.93 29.63 84.25
N GLU A 11 -41.23 29.82 84.48
CA GLU A 11 -42.16 28.75 84.83
C GLU A 11 -42.14 27.64 83.75
N GLY A 12 -41.77 26.42 84.13
CA GLY A 12 -41.51 25.29 83.21
C GLY A 12 -40.03 24.87 83.07
N SER A 13 -39.09 25.59 83.70
CA SER A 13 -37.68 25.21 83.68
C SER A 13 -37.40 23.92 84.46
N LYS A 14 -37.00 22.85 83.75
CA LYS A 14 -36.63 21.52 84.28
C LYS A 14 -35.23 21.50 84.94
N ALA A 15 -34.90 22.52 85.73
CA ALA A 15 -33.63 22.58 86.42
C ALA A 15 -33.60 21.55 87.56
N LYS A 16 -32.94 20.41 87.32
CA LYS A 16 -32.73 19.38 88.34
C LYS A 16 -31.61 19.84 89.27
N HIS A 17 -31.85 19.86 90.59
CA HIS A 17 -30.79 20.06 91.56
C HIS A 17 -29.84 18.86 91.53
N ILE A 18 -28.64 19.06 91.00
CA ILE A 18 -27.56 18.08 91.00
C ILE A 18 -26.64 18.37 92.18
N ASN A 19 -26.27 17.34 92.94
CA ASN A 19 -25.25 17.48 93.98
C ASN A 19 -23.92 17.91 93.32
N THR A 20 -23.20 18.83 93.94
CA THR A 20 -21.89 19.34 93.51
C THR A 20 -20.93 18.22 93.08
N GLY A 21 -20.87 17.11 93.83
CA GLY A 21 -20.05 15.95 93.47
C GLY A 21 -20.51 15.23 92.18
N LYS A 22 -21.81 15.19 91.91
CA LYS A 22 -22.36 14.63 90.66
C LYS A 22 -22.01 15.51 89.45
N TYR A 23 -22.09 16.83 89.60
CA TYR A 23 -21.71 17.79 88.57
C TYR A 23 -20.24 17.63 88.16
N TYR A 24 -19.32 17.61 89.12
CA TYR A 24 -17.90 17.45 88.82
C TYR A 24 -17.58 16.10 88.19
N ARG A 25 -18.28 15.01 88.58
CA ARG A 25 -18.12 13.69 87.96
C ARG A 25 -18.55 13.69 86.49
N GLU A 26 -19.71 14.26 86.18
CA GLU A 26 -20.19 14.37 84.80
C GLU A 26 -19.31 15.28 83.94
N LEU A 27 -18.81 16.39 84.51
CA LEU A 27 -17.88 17.30 83.85
C LEU A 27 -16.54 16.61 83.52
N TYR A 28 -16.03 15.81 84.47
CA TYR A 28 -14.80 15.05 84.27
C TYR A 28 -14.94 14.03 83.13
N VAL A 29 -16.03 13.24 83.12
CA VAL A 29 -16.30 12.29 82.04
C VAL A 29 -16.43 13.00 80.69
N LYS A 30 -17.12 14.15 80.63
CA LYS A 30 -17.21 14.93 79.39
C LYS A 30 -15.86 15.44 78.91
N ASN A 31 -14.99 15.90 79.82
CA ASN A 31 -13.66 16.37 79.46
C ASN A 31 -12.77 15.23 78.95
N GLU A 32 -12.84 14.04 79.55
CA GLU A 32 -12.12 12.86 79.04
C GLU A 32 -12.62 12.47 77.66
N ASN A 33 -13.94 12.38 77.45
CA ASN A 33 -14.51 12.07 76.14
C ASN A 33 -14.14 13.12 75.07
N LEU A 34 -14.18 14.42 75.42
CA LEU A 34 -13.77 15.48 74.51
C LEU A 34 -12.28 15.41 74.18
N LYS A 35 -11.45 14.98 75.14
CA LYS A 35 -10.01 14.82 74.93
C LYS A 35 -9.72 13.66 73.98
N GLU A 36 -10.42 12.54 74.15
CA GLU A 36 -10.38 11.38 73.25
C GLU A 36 -10.84 11.77 71.84
N GLU A 37 -11.97 12.47 71.70
CA GLU A 37 -12.48 12.92 70.38
C GLU A 37 -11.51 13.91 69.68
N ILE A 38 -10.84 14.78 70.44
CA ILE A 38 -9.81 15.67 69.88
C ILE A 38 -8.62 14.89 69.37
N GLU A 39 -8.19 13.85 70.09
CA GLU A 39 -7.08 12.97 69.69
C GLU A 39 -7.44 12.21 68.40
N ASP A 40 -8.64 11.60 68.34
CA ASP A 40 -9.15 10.91 67.15
C ASP A 40 -9.23 11.85 65.93
N LEU A 41 -9.73 13.07 66.12
CA LEU A 41 -9.82 14.07 65.05
C LEU A 41 -8.44 14.53 64.57
N GLN A 42 -7.45 14.60 65.47
CA GLN A 42 -6.08 14.92 65.09
C GLN A 42 -5.45 13.80 64.26
N GLU A 43 -5.67 12.54 64.64
CA GLU A 43 -5.21 11.38 63.89
C GLU A 43 -5.83 11.33 62.50
N GLN A 44 -7.15 11.50 62.38
CA GLN A 44 -7.85 11.55 61.10
C GLN A 44 -7.34 12.69 60.20
N LYS A 45 -7.06 13.86 60.79
CA LYS A 45 -6.52 15.01 60.04
C LYS A 45 -5.14 14.73 59.47
N GLU A 46 -4.25 14.09 60.24
CA GLU A 46 -2.92 13.75 59.77
C GLU A 46 -2.96 12.64 58.70
N ALA A 47 -3.80 11.61 58.90
CA ALA A 47 -4.03 10.57 57.91
C ALA A 47 -4.54 11.15 56.57
N THR A 48 -5.56 12.03 56.64
CA THR A 48 -6.09 12.73 55.45
C THR A 48 -5.01 13.58 54.77
N ARG A 49 -4.14 14.23 55.55
CA ARG A 49 -3.06 15.06 55.02
C ARG A 49 -2.00 14.23 54.30
N GLU A 50 -1.69 13.05 54.82
CA GLU A 50 -0.78 12.08 54.20
C GLU A 50 -1.36 11.57 52.86
N GLU A 51 -2.64 11.19 52.86
CA GLU A 51 -3.35 10.77 51.64
C GLU A 51 -3.37 11.85 50.56
N VAL A 52 -3.66 13.10 50.94
CA VAL A 52 -3.63 14.24 50.03
C VAL A 52 -2.23 14.41 49.43
N ARG A 53 -1.17 14.29 50.25
CA ARG A 53 0.21 14.37 49.77
C ARG A 53 0.51 13.25 48.75
N HIS A 54 0.08 12.02 49.05
CA HIS A 54 0.24 10.88 48.16
C HIS A 54 -0.47 11.09 46.81
N VAL A 55 -1.73 11.56 46.84
CA VAL A 55 -2.50 11.87 45.62
C VAL A 55 -1.82 12.95 44.78
N TYR A 56 -1.29 14.00 45.41
CA TYR A 56 -0.52 15.03 44.69
C TYR A 56 0.74 14.46 44.05
N GLY A 57 1.48 13.58 44.74
CA GLY A 57 2.63 12.88 44.16
C GLY A 57 2.26 12.06 42.93
N MET A 58 1.20 11.25 43.03
CA MET A 58 0.69 10.47 41.89
C MET A 58 0.27 11.35 40.71
N LYS A 59 -0.37 12.50 40.98
CA LYS A 59 -0.79 13.45 39.95
C LYS A 59 0.41 14.03 39.21
N ASP A 60 1.48 14.39 39.94
CA ASP A 60 2.68 14.95 39.33
C ASP A 60 3.43 13.89 38.51
N GLU A 61 3.53 12.65 38.99
CA GLU A 61 4.08 11.54 38.20
C GLU A 61 3.27 11.26 36.91
N ALA A 62 1.94 11.28 37.01
CA ALA A 62 1.06 11.10 35.87
C ALA A 62 1.23 12.24 34.85
N ARG A 63 1.42 13.47 35.33
CA ARG A 63 1.70 14.64 34.49
C ARG A 63 3.03 14.50 33.75
N ASP A 64 4.08 14.07 34.43
CA ASP A 64 5.40 13.91 33.81
C ASP A 64 5.38 12.82 32.72
N LYS A 65 4.68 11.71 32.97
CA LYS A 65 4.46 10.66 31.95
C LYS A 65 3.68 11.19 30.75
N TYR A 66 2.66 12.01 30.98
CA TYR A 66 1.88 12.63 29.91
C TYR A 66 2.74 13.57 29.05
N LEU A 67 3.56 14.43 29.68
CA LEU A 67 4.45 15.33 28.98
C LEU A 67 5.49 14.59 28.13
N ALA A 68 6.10 13.53 28.68
CA ALA A 68 7.04 12.69 27.93
C ALA A 68 6.36 12.02 26.72
N MET A 69 5.09 11.61 26.86
CA MET A 69 4.31 11.05 25.77
C MET A 69 3.97 12.09 24.70
N ASP A 70 3.58 13.32 25.08
CA ASP A 70 3.32 14.42 24.14
C ASP A 70 4.56 14.76 23.30
N GLU A 71 5.73 14.83 23.94
CA GLU A 71 7.00 15.05 23.24
C GLU A 71 7.35 13.88 22.29
N TYR A 72 7.04 12.64 22.67
CA TYR A 72 7.23 11.49 21.80
C TYR A 72 6.31 11.56 20.57
N VAL A 73 5.03 11.87 20.76
CA VAL A 73 4.06 12.02 19.66
C VAL A 73 4.49 13.13 18.72
N ARG A 74 4.86 14.31 19.25
CA ARG A 74 5.39 15.41 18.42
C ARG A 74 6.61 15.01 17.58
N ARG A 75 7.55 14.26 18.15
CA ARG A 75 8.70 13.75 17.40
C ARG A 75 8.26 12.83 16.27
N LYS A 76 7.28 11.95 16.53
CA LYS A 76 6.73 11.06 15.51
C LYS A 76 5.97 11.78 14.41
N ASP A 77 5.22 12.82 14.75
CA ASP A 77 4.55 13.66 13.75
C ASP A 77 5.56 14.36 12.84
N ASN A 78 6.64 14.91 13.41
CA ASN A 78 7.71 15.51 12.62
C ASN A 78 8.43 14.49 11.71
N GLU A 79 8.69 13.29 12.22
CA GLU A 79 9.24 12.18 11.41
C GLU A 79 8.29 11.82 10.26
N LEU A 80 6.99 11.69 10.53
CA LEU A 80 5.96 11.39 9.53
C LEU A 80 5.92 12.46 8.43
N ILE A 81 5.90 13.75 8.79
CA ILE A 81 5.92 14.85 7.82
C ILE A 81 7.17 14.78 6.94
N SER A 82 8.32 14.47 7.54
CA SER A 82 9.58 14.33 6.79
C SER A 82 9.58 13.16 5.81
N ILE A 83 8.99 12.02 6.22
CA ILE A 83 8.85 10.82 5.39
C ILE A 83 7.85 11.07 4.27
N GLU A 84 6.72 11.70 4.56
CA GLU A 84 5.69 12.04 3.58
C GLU A 84 6.23 12.99 2.51
N THR A 85 6.98 14.01 2.92
CA THR A 85 7.64 14.94 1.98
C THR A 85 8.64 14.22 1.07
N LYS A 86 9.45 13.30 1.64
CA LYS A 86 10.38 12.48 0.86
C LYS A 86 9.65 11.54 -0.09
N LEU A 87 8.56 10.92 0.35
CA LEU A 87 7.73 10.05 -0.47
C LEU A 87 7.12 10.80 -1.65
N GLN A 88 6.63 12.03 -1.42
CA GLN A 88 6.07 12.86 -2.48
C GLN A 88 7.13 13.24 -3.51
N LYS A 89 8.33 13.64 -3.08
CA LYS A 89 9.46 13.90 -3.99
C LYS A 89 9.84 12.66 -4.79
N ALA A 90 10.00 11.52 -4.11
CA ALA A 90 10.29 10.26 -4.77
C ALA A 90 9.21 9.88 -5.78
N LYS A 91 7.92 10.11 -5.50
CA LYS A 91 6.82 9.89 -6.46
C LYS A 91 6.88 10.84 -7.66
N GLN A 92 7.27 12.10 -7.47
CA GLN A 92 7.43 13.07 -8.57
C GLN A 92 8.67 12.79 -9.44
N GLU A 93 9.71 12.25 -8.83
CA GLU A 93 10.92 11.74 -9.48
C GLU A 93 10.71 10.32 -10.04
N TYR A 94 9.63 9.63 -9.66
CA TYR A 94 9.38 8.27 -10.09
C TYR A 94 9.10 8.24 -11.60
N GLU A 95 10.11 7.78 -12.32
CA GLU A 95 10.24 7.71 -13.77
C GLU A 95 9.04 7.14 -14.56
N PRO A 96 8.27 6.12 -14.12
CA PRO A 96 7.26 5.54 -15.01
C PRO A 96 6.10 6.48 -15.32
N TYR A 97 5.76 7.46 -14.47
CA TYR A 97 4.73 8.43 -14.82
C TYR A 97 5.23 9.44 -15.87
N ARG A 98 6.47 9.94 -15.71
CA ARG A 98 7.10 10.80 -16.72
C ARG A 98 7.31 10.08 -18.03
N ALA A 99 7.84 8.85 -18.00
CA ALA A 99 8.04 8.04 -19.18
C ALA A 99 6.71 7.71 -19.89
N GLN A 100 5.62 7.49 -19.14
CA GLN A 100 4.30 7.26 -19.73
C GLN A 100 3.73 8.54 -20.35
N GLU A 101 3.87 9.69 -19.69
CA GLU A 101 3.47 10.98 -20.24
C GLU A 101 4.25 11.32 -21.51
N GLU A 102 5.57 11.12 -21.51
CA GLU A 102 6.43 11.28 -22.68
C GLU A 102 6.04 10.31 -23.81
N LEU A 103 5.77 9.05 -23.49
CA LEU A 103 5.32 8.06 -24.47
C LEU A 103 3.97 8.46 -25.07
N ASN A 104 3.03 8.93 -24.24
CA ASN A 104 1.73 9.43 -24.69
C ASN A 104 1.90 10.63 -25.62
N LEU A 105 2.79 11.57 -25.29
CA LEU A 105 3.11 12.72 -26.13
C LEU A 105 3.72 12.28 -27.48
N ILE A 106 4.67 11.34 -27.47
CA ILE A 106 5.24 10.77 -28.70
C ILE A 106 4.14 10.13 -29.55
N HIS A 107 3.22 9.41 -28.92
CA HIS A 107 2.09 8.76 -29.56
C HIS A 107 1.09 9.73 -30.19
N ASP A 108 0.89 10.90 -29.58
CA ASP A 108 0.01 11.95 -30.10
C ASP A 108 0.68 12.74 -31.24
N LEU A 109 1.97 13.05 -31.10
CA LEU A 109 2.75 13.77 -32.12
C LEU A 109 3.05 12.92 -33.35
N PHE A 110 3.31 11.62 -33.17
CA PHE A 110 3.71 10.70 -34.22
C PHE A 110 2.82 9.45 -34.22
N PRO A 111 1.59 9.53 -34.75
CA PRO A 111 0.62 8.42 -34.70
C PRO A 111 1.13 7.14 -35.40
N MET A 112 1.99 7.27 -36.41
CA MET A 112 2.62 6.15 -37.11
C MET A 112 3.61 5.35 -36.23
N MET A 113 4.16 5.95 -35.15
CA MET A 113 5.10 5.27 -34.26
C MET A 113 4.47 4.06 -33.57
N LYS A 114 3.17 4.12 -33.22
CA LYS A 114 2.45 2.98 -32.64
C LYS A 114 2.51 1.76 -33.58
N GLU A 115 2.30 2.02 -34.86
CA GLU A 115 2.30 0.98 -35.88
C GLU A 115 3.72 0.47 -36.18
N GLN A 116 4.72 1.35 -36.17
CA GLN A 116 6.13 0.97 -36.30
C GLN A 116 6.60 0.09 -35.14
N LEU A 117 6.17 0.36 -33.90
CA LEU A 117 6.47 -0.49 -32.75
C LEU A 117 5.75 -1.84 -32.83
N ARG A 118 4.47 -1.85 -33.26
CA ARG A 118 3.71 -3.09 -33.48
C ARG A 118 4.41 -4.00 -34.50
N ILE A 119 4.82 -3.45 -35.64
CA ILE A 119 5.50 -4.25 -36.68
C ILE A 119 6.92 -4.65 -36.25
N ALA A 120 7.64 -3.80 -35.50
CA ALA A 120 8.95 -4.15 -34.95
C ALA A 120 8.88 -5.34 -33.98
N ALA A 121 7.85 -5.37 -33.13
CA ALA A 121 7.60 -6.51 -32.23
C ALA A 121 7.26 -7.77 -33.02
N LEU A 122 6.45 -7.67 -34.09
CA LEU A 122 6.17 -8.80 -34.98
C LEU A 122 7.46 -9.35 -35.60
N CYS A 123 8.32 -8.50 -36.15
CA CYS A 123 9.58 -8.93 -36.75
C CYS A 123 10.49 -9.64 -35.72
N GLN A 124 10.59 -9.12 -34.50
CA GLN A 124 11.37 -9.78 -33.44
C GLN A 124 10.80 -11.15 -33.06
N ASN A 125 9.47 -11.26 -32.94
CA ASN A 125 8.80 -12.54 -32.67
C ASN A 125 9.02 -13.57 -33.77
N ILE A 126 9.16 -13.12 -35.02
CA ILE A 126 9.48 -13.98 -36.17
C ILE A 126 10.95 -14.43 -36.16
N GLY A 127 11.83 -13.72 -35.45
CA GLY A 127 13.24 -14.04 -35.30
C GLY A 127 14.21 -13.09 -35.99
N PHE A 128 13.75 -11.91 -36.43
CA PHE A 128 14.65 -10.87 -36.95
C PHE A 128 15.45 -10.21 -35.82
N THR A 129 16.73 -9.92 -36.07
CA THR A 129 17.58 -9.17 -35.15
C THR A 129 17.15 -7.70 -35.10
N ILE A 130 17.44 -7.01 -34.00
CA ILE A 130 17.12 -5.57 -33.84
C ILE A 130 17.71 -4.74 -34.98
N GLU A 131 18.91 -5.08 -35.46
CA GLU A 131 19.53 -4.37 -36.57
C GLU A 131 18.76 -4.59 -37.89
N ALA A 132 18.35 -5.83 -38.19
CA ALA A 132 17.50 -6.10 -39.34
C ALA A 132 16.16 -5.33 -39.24
N VAL A 133 15.55 -5.29 -38.06
CA VAL A 133 14.31 -4.53 -37.82
C VAL A 133 14.52 -3.03 -38.07
N LYS A 134 15.64 -2.44 -37.62
CA LYS A 134 15.98 -1.03 -37.91
C LYS A 134 16.09 -0.76 -39.41
N GLN A 135 16.75 -1.65 -40.16
CA GLN A 135 16.87 -1.51 -41.62
C GLN A 135 15.49 -1.59 -42.29
N LEU A 136 14.66 -2.56 -41.91
CA LEU A 136 13.30 -2.71 -42.41
C LEU A 136 12.42 -1.48 -42.14
N LEU A 137 12.50 -0.90 -40.94
CA LEU A 137 11.76 0.32 -40.58
C LEU A 137 12.22 1.57 -41.35
N LYS A 138 13.47 1.60 -41.82
CA LYS A 138 13.99 2.64 -42.73
C LYS A 138 13.49 2.46 -44.18
N GLY A 139 12.71 1.41 -44.45
CA GLY A 139 12.21 1.07 -45.79
C GLY A 139 13.20 0.26 -46.63
N ILE A 140 14.26 -0.28 -46.04
CA ILE A 140 15.24 -1.09 -46.76
C ILE A 140 14.71 -2.51 -46.89
N THR A 141 14.78 -3.06 -48.11
CA THR A 141 14.44 -4.45 -48.38
C THR A 141 15.61 -5.35 -48.03
N LEU A 142 15.37 -6.39 -47.24
CA LEU A 142 16.38 -7.37 -46.83
C LEU A 142 16.25 -8.64 -47.65
N SER A 143 17.39 -9.24 -48.00
CA SER A 143 17.46 -10.52 -48.70
C SER A 143 17.90 -11.62 -47.73
N ILE A 144 17.11 -12.68 -47.62
CA ILE A 144 17.42 -13.89 -46.84
C ILE A 144 17.85 -14.98 -47.81
N THR A 145 19.15 -15.29 -47.87
CA THR A 145 19.68 -16.39 -48.69
C THR A 145 19.19 -17.75 -48.16
N SER A 146 19.27 -17.96 -46.84
CA SER A 146 18.77 -19.16 -46.17
C SER A 146 18.57 -18.87 -44.69
N GLY A 147 17.47 -19.33 -44.11
CA GLY A 147 17.17 -19.10 -42.70
C GLY A 147 15.93 -19.84 -42.23
N LYS A 148 15.56 -19.60 -40.97
CA LYS A 148 14.33 -20.11 -40.36
C LYS A 148 13.56 -18.95 -39.75
N LEU A 149 12.26 -18.89 -40.04
CA LEU A 149 11.35 -17.89 -39.51
C LEU A 149 10.35 -18.56 -38.59
N TYR A 150 10.11 -17.96 -37.42
CA TYR A 150 9.17 -18.47 -36.45
C TYR A 150 7.75 -17.99 -36.73
N SER A 151 6.80 -18.92 -36.76
CA SER A 151 5.37 -18.61 -36.80
C SER A 151 4.78 -18.73 -35.40
N SER A 152 4.38 -17.61 -34.80
CA SER A 152 3.66 -17.65 -33.52
C SER A 152 2.28 -18.30 -33.64
N GLU A 153 1.62 -18.19 -34.81
CA GLU A 153 0.31 -18.82 -35.09
C GLU A 153 0.40 -20.35 -35.06
N HIS A 154 1.46 -20.91 -35.64
CA HIS A 154 1.65 -22.37 -35.74
C HIS A 154 2.66 -22.93 -34.72
N LYS A 155 3.26 -22.06 -33.89
CA LYS A 155 4.28 -22.37 -32.87
C LYS A 155 5.47 -23.18 -33.41
N GLN A 156 5.89 -22.94 -34.65
CA GLN A 156 6.94 -23.69 -35.32
C GLN A 156 7.78 -22.81 -36.25
N TYR A 157 9.01 -23.23 -36.50
CA TYR A 157 9.90 -22.63 -37.49
C TYR A 157 9.67 -23.18 -38.89
N PHE A 158 9.74 -22.30 -39.89
CA PHE A 158 9.69 -22.62 -41.31
C PHE A 158 10.98 -22.20 -41.99
N GLU A 159 11.50 -23.06 -42.87
CA GLU A 159 12.67 -22.74 -43.67
C GLU A 159 12.31 -21.73 -44.76
N VAL A 160 13.16 -20.73 -44.90
CA VAL A 160 13.08 -19.71 -45.94
C VAL A 160 14.40 -19.71 -46.73
N LYS A 161 14.30 -19.64 -48.06
CA LYS A 161 15.45 -19.58 -48.98
C LYS A 161 15.16 -18.54 -50.04
N ASP A 162 16.18 -17.77 -50.40
CA ASP A 162 16.16 -16.74 -51.44
C ASP A 162 14.90 -15.86 -51.39
N ALA A 163 14.65 -15.25 -50.23
CA ALA A 163 13.47 -14.44 -49.98
C ALA A 163 13.80 -12.96 -49.76
N GLN A 164 12.99 -12.07 -50.33
CA GLN A 164 13.05 -10.65 -50.07
C GLN A 164 12.01 -10.25 -49.03
N VAL A 165 12.43 -9.48 -48.04
CA VAL A 165 11.60 -9.05 -46.92
C VAL A 165 11.59 -7.54 -46.85
N LYS A 166 10.39 -6.96 -46.79
CA LYS A 166 10.20 -5.50 -46.66
C LYS A 166 9.03 -5.20 -45.74
N ILE A 167 9.08 -4.03 -45.11
CA ILE A 167 7.91 -3.42 -44.45
C ILE A 167 7.29 -2.46 -45.43
N GLU A 168 6.00 -2.60 -45.67
CA GLU A 168 5.23 -1.74 -46.56
C GLU A 168 3.87 -1.39 -45.93
N LYS A 169 3.22 -0.36 -46.47
CA LYS A 169 1.87 0.01 -46.04
C LYS A 169 0.87 -1.02 -46.54
N GLU A 170 -0.18 -1.29 -45.75
CA GLU A 170 -1.28 -2.11 -46.23
C GLU A 170 -2.00 -1.41 -47.39
N PRO A 171 -2.37 -2.13 -48.46
CA PRO A 171 -3.09 -1.55 -49.60
C PRO A 171 -4.43 -0.94 -49.17
N ASP A 172 -5.12 -1.58 -48.23
CA ASP A 172 -6.44 -1.18 -47.75
C ASP A 172 -6.38 -0.05 -46.71
N ASN A 173 -5.24 0.11 -46.03
CA ASN A 173 -5.08 1.08 -44.96
C ASN A 173 -3.64 1.64 -44.90
N PRO A 174 -3.41 2.88 -45.37
CA PRO A 174 -2.07 3.48 -45.40
C PRO A 174 -1.51 3.80 -44.01
N ASN A 175 -2.33 3.72 -42.96
CA ASN A 175 -1.92 3.88 -41.56
C ASN A 175 -1.49 2.57 -40.91
N LYS A 176 -1.58 1.44 -41.63
CA LYS A 176 -1.11 0.13 -41.18
C LYS A 176 0.11 -0.31 -41.98
N LEU A 177 1.00 -1.01 -41.30
CA LEU A 177 2.20 -1.60 -41.87
C LEU A 177 2.05 -3.11 -41.88
N ARG A 178 2.53 -3.75 -42.95
CA ARG A 178 2.67 -5.19 -43.04
C ARG A 178 4.10 -5.57 -43.36
N LEU A 179 4.52 -6.71 -42.83
CA LEU A 179 5.76 -7.36 -43.22
C LEU A 179 5.44 -8.27 -44.40
N ALA A 180 6.12 -8.07 -45.52
CA ALA A 180 5.96 -8.86 -46.73
C ALA A 180 7.19 -9.70 -47.01
N ILE A 181 6.99 -10.97 -47.36
CA ILE A 181 8.00 -11.90 -47.86
C ILE A 181 7.66 -12.20 -49.32
N ASN A 182 8.53 -11.85 -50.26
CA ASN A 182 8.28 -11.97 -51.71
C ASN A 182 6.92 -11.40 -52.12
N GLU A 183 6.63 -10.17 -51.67
CA GLU A 183 5.37 -9.44 -51.92
C GLU A 183 4.11 -10.03 -51.27
N MET A 184 4.22 -11.15 -50.56
CA MET A 184 3.13 -11.78 -49.81
C MET A 184 3.17 -11.36 -48.33
N ASN A 185 2.02 -11.11 -47.72
CA ASN A 185 1.93 -10.88 -46.27
C ASN A 185 2.56 -12.06 -45.51
N VAL A 186 3.42 -11.79 -44.54
CA VAL A 186 4.14 -12.81 -43.78
C VAL A 186 3.22 -13.83 -43.09
N LEU A 187 2.03 -13.41 -42.66
CA LEU A 187 1.05 -14.30 -42.03
C LEU A 187 0.48 -15.28 -43.06
N ASP A 188 0.16 -14.80 -44.26
CA ASP A 188 -0.33 -15.66 -45.34
C ASP A 188 0.77 -16.59 -45.85
N TRP A 189 2.02 -16.12 -45.89
CA TRP A 189 3.19 -16.95 -46.18
C TRP A 189 3.31 -18.11 -45.19
N PHE A 190 3.18 -17.84 -43.89
CA PHE A 190 3.19 -18.91 -42.87
C PHE A 190 2.04 -19.90 -43.04
N ARG A 191 0.82 -19.42 -43.30
CA ARG A 191 -0.35 -20.29 -43.54
C ARG A 191 -0.14 -21.19 -44.75
N GLN A 192 0.45 -20.66 -45.81
CA GLN A 192 0.80 -21.45 -46.99
C GLN A 192 1.85 -22.52 -46.64
N LYS A 193 2.94 -22.14 -45.96
CA LYS A 193 3.97 -23.10 -45.53
C LYS A 193 3.44 -24.18 -44.59
N TYR A 194 2.51 -23.85 -43.71
CA TYR A 194 1.86 -24.82 -42.85
C TYR A 194 0.98 -25.80 -43.65
N LYS A 195 0.21 -25.31 -44.63
CA LYS A 195 -0.58 -26.18 -45.53
C LYS A 195 0.30 -27.14 -46.32
N GLU A 196 1.41 -26.66 -46.88
CA GLU A 196 2.41 -27.48 -47.60
C GLU A 196 2.97 -28.59 -46.68
N LEU A 197 3.29 -28.25 -45.42
CA LEU A 197 3.77 -29.21 -44.43
C LEU A 197 2.71 -30.28 -44.11
N GLN A 198 1.46 -29.87 -43.88
CA GLN A 198 0.34 -30.78 -43.59
C GLN A 198 0.06 -31.76 -44.75
N GLN A 199 0.12 -31.28 -46.00
CA GLN A 199 -0.06 -32.14 -47.17
C GLN A 199 1.04 -33.20 -47.28
N ARG A 200 2.31 -32.82 -47.03
CA ARG A 200 3.43 -33.78 -47.00
C ARG A 200 3.25 -34.87 -45.96
N ILE A 201 2.77 -34.51 -44.76
CA ILE A 201 2.51 -35.47 -43.69
C ILE A 201 1.35 -36.43 -44.05
N LYS A 202 0.27 -35.91 -44.64
CA LYS A 202 -0.85 -36.74 -45.12
C LYS A 202 -0.40 -37.72 -46.20
N VAL A 203 0.33 -37.26 -47.22
CA VAL A 203 0.84 -38.12 -48.31
C VAL A 203 1.78 -39.21 -47.78
N ASN A 204 2.66 -38.88 -46.83
CA ASN A 204 3.53 -39.87 -46.21
C ASN A 204 2.75 -40.90 -45.38
N SER A 205 1.67 -40.51 -44.69
CA SER A 205 0.82 -41.44 -43.93
C SER A 205 0.05 -42.43 -44.83
N PHE A 206 -0.37 -41.99 -46.02
CA PHE A 206 -0.97 -42.87 -47.03
C PHE A 206 0.04 -43.83 -47.69
N ASN A 207 1.31 -43.44 -47.81
CA ASN A 207 2.36 -44.32 -48.33
C ASN A 207 2.86 -45.36 -47.30
N VAL A 208 2.87 -45.02 -46.01
CA VAL A 208 3.23 -45.97 -44.94
C VAL A 208 2.16 -47.06 -44.75
N SER A 209 0.87 -46.75 -44.98
CA SER A 209 -0.21 -47.75 -44.91
C SER A 209 -0.27 -48.70 -46.11
N LYS A 210 0.23 -48.28 -47.29
CA LYS A 210 0.36 -49.17 -48.46
C LYS A 210 1.53 -50.16 -48.36
N ASN A 211 2.52 -49.89 -47.52
CA ASN A 211 3.69 -50.77 -47.34
C ASN A 211 3.55 -51.77 -46.19
N LYS A 212 2.38 -51.86 -45.53
CA LYS A 212 2.10 -52.82 -44.43
C LYS A 212 1.14 -53.95 -44.80
N GLY A 213 0.97 -54.23 -46.09
CA GLY A 213 0.14 -55.35 -46.56
C GLY A 213 0.78 -56.08 -47.72
N LEU A 214 1.71 -56.99 -47.43
CA LEU A 214 2.02 -58.24 -48.16
C LEU A 214 3.30 -58.83 -47.56
N GLY A 215 3.13 -59.61 -46.50
CA GLY A 215 4.19 -60.38 -45.86
C GLY A 215 3.55 -61.53 -45.10
N LEU A 216 3.28 -62.60 -45.85
CA LEU A 216 2.90 -63.97 -45.47
C LEU A 216 1.57 -64.15 -44.71
#